data_AF-A0A840QQV1-F1
#
_entry.id   AF-A0A840QQV1-F1
#
_cell.length_a   1.000
_cell.length_b   1.000
_cell.length_c   1.000
_cell.angle_alpha   90.00
_cell.angle_beta   90.00
_cell.angle_gamma   90.00
#
_symmetry.space_group_name_H-M   'P 1'
#
loop_
_entity.id
_entity.type
_entity.pdbx_description
1 polymer ?
#
loop_
_entity_poly.entity_id
_entity_poly.type
_entity_poly.pdbx_seq_one_letter_code
_entity_poly.pdbx_strand_id
1 'polypeptide(L)'
;MDIVEQITHLQLLNQFWIVLLFIIPMVLISRTVVAGTRYSPILIVVIFGLLMGFILVYTGVASPGLEEFPFVNLIAATTIIALTVTFFVGGQELRKMFGNKPIETEDMLIPSEEETVLGTSRTQLVFIVRAFFLLLGIEGVARLVLGTEGSGGLSRYYPLIAYIGLVGSIILIDNKATISNKHLYIRKGIIEIVMIIGVLILSFYFATLIEPIIALPQIFFAMMISAAIGAIFYKWTFGPTIRALLFAGIPLVLAGNFMVGGSRISDAFTIPGVDSVIVYGFFGQLLWMFGGIALIMFFSKTGHVRNLGPGMSGALSHSGLTGACTAGDLGEQAAKRAPIMINVPFFGHIFVFSVLAVSAQQESIWFIPTLLIVLTGVGLTIYSLRNLRKASEERHEINALMQFSFGWQLCAVFGGLFLLSLSSLSMDYSAMAQTSAISHFGLFAAVQEGMFGAEAAQLIPFIFSMPFLVHPFVFFMFGKAMENDGEMPKKPVYILTFIGVIGILYSLFFL
;
A
#
# COMPACT_ATOMS: atom_id res chain seq x y z
N MET A 1 33.30 -19.10 21.52
CA MET A 1 31.92 -18.59 21.39
C MET A 1 31.64 -17.77 22.62
N ASP A 2 31.71 -16.45 22.48
CA ASP A 2 31.47 -15.54 23.59
C ASP A 2 30.00 -15.61 24.01
N ILE A 3 29.74 -15.50 25.31
CA ILE A 3 28.39 -15.49 25.90
C ILE A 3 27.49 -14.45 25.20
N VAL A 4 28.07 -13.35 24.74
CA VAL A 4 27.42 -12.30 23.95
C VAL A 4 26.87 -12.82 22.61
N GLU A 5 27.61 -13.69 21.94
CA GLU A 5 27.22 -14.30 20.66
C GLU A 5 26.07 -15.29 20.85
N GLN A 6 26.10 -16.08 21.94
CA GLN A 6 25.00 -16.98 22.31
C GLN A 6 23.71 -16.24 22.68
N ILE A 7 23.81 -15.12 23.42
CA ILE A 7 22.66 -14.27 23.75
C ILE A 7 22.05 -13.66 22.48
N THR A 8 22.90 -13.21 21.55
CA THR A 8 22.45 -12.65 20.27
C THR A 8 21.72 -13.69 19.40
N HIS A 9 22.20 -14.93 19.36
CA HIS A 9 21.52 -16.03 18.65
C HIS A 9 20.16 -16.40 19.26
N LEU A 10 20.07 -16.48 20.60
CA LEU A 10 18.80 -16.73 21.30
C LEU A 10 17.81 -15.59 21.10
N GLN A 11 18.27 -14.34 21.10
CA GLN A 11 17.44 -13.19 20.82
C GLN A 11 16.82 -13.26 19.43
N LEU A 12 17.53 -13.72 18.39
CA LEU A 12 16.95 -13.80 17.06
C LEU A 12 15.73 -14.72 16.97
N LEU A 13 15.83 -15.94 17.49
CA LEU A 13 14.73 -16.90 17.42
C LEU A 13 13.53 -16.41 18.25
N ASN A 14 13.80 -15.85 19.43
CA ASN A 14 12.77 -15.24 20.27
C ASN A 14 12.09 -14.08 19.55
N GLN A 15 12.85 -13.20 18.90
CA GLN A 15 12.32 -12.08 18.12
C GLN A 15 11.46 -12.55 16.95
N PHE A 16 11.87 -13.60 16.24
CA PHE A 16 11.07 -14.19 15.17
C PHE A 16 9.69 -14.67 15.68
N TRP A 17 9.67 -15.41 16.80
CA TRP A 17 8.43 -15.88 17.40
C TRP A 17 7.58 -14.75 17.96
N ILE A 18 8.18 -13.75 18.61
CA ILE A 18 7.47 -12.59 19.14
C ILE A 18 6.79 -11.81 18.01
N VAL A 19 7.49 -11.57 16.91
CA VAL A 19 6.90 -10.84 15.77
C VAL A 19 5.80 -11.64 15.07
N LEU A 20 5.98 -12.96 14.95
CA LEU A 20 4.91 -13.85 14.50
C LEU A 20 3.66 -13.71 15.40
N LEU A 21 3.86 -13.65 16.73
CA LEU A 21 2.82 -13.50 17.74
C LEU A 21 2.26 -12.07 17.88
N PHE A 22 2.88 -11.06 17.27
CA PHE A 22 2.30 -9.72 17.17
C PHE A 22 1.52 -9.54 15.88
N ILE A 23 2.15 -9.81 14.73
CA ILE A 23 1.60 -9.45 13.43
C ILE A 23 0.45 -10.36 13.01
N ILE A 24 0.59 -11.69 13.15
CA ILE A 24 -0.48 -12.61 12.76
C ILE A 24 -1.71 -12.44 13.65
N PRO A 25 -1.60 -12.43 14.99
CA PRO A 25 -2.75 -12.18 15.86
C PRO A 25 -3.40 -10.83 15.62
N MET A 26 -2.65 -9.78 15.31
CA MET A 26 -3.24 -8.47 14.96
C MET A 26 -4.17 -8.58 13.76
N VAL A 27 -3.76 -9.26 12.69
CA VAL A 27 -4.64 -9.49 11.51
C VAL A 27 -5.84 -10.37 11.88
N LEU A 28 -5.63 -11.43 12.67
CA LEU A 28 -6.72 -12.34 13.06
C LEU A 28 -7.75 -11.68 13.99
N ILE A 29 -7.30 -10.91 14.99
CA ILE A 29 -8.16 -10.12 15.87
C ILE A 29 -8.93 -9.11 15.03
N SER A 30 -8.25 -8.45 14.08
CA SER A 30 -8.90 -7.48 13.20
C SER A 30 -10.06 -8.09 12.41
N ARG A 31 -9.88 -9.32 11.91
CA ARG A 31 -10.94 -10.08 11.23
C ARG A 31 -12.03 -10.56 12.20
N THR A 32 -11.65 -10.96 13.41
CA THR A 32 -12.57 -11.38 14.47
C THR A 32 -13.50 -10.23 14.89
N VAL A 33 -12.95 -9.03 15.08
CA VAL A 33 -13.69 -7.84 15.53
C VAL A 33 -14.75 -7.43 14.50
N VAL A 34 -14.44 -7.55 13.20
CA VAL A 34 -15.39 -7.22 12.13
C VAL A 34 -16.22 -8.42 11.66
N ALA A 35 -16.04 -9.60 12.27
CA ALA A 35 -16.77 -10.80 11.89
C ALA A 35 -18.29 -10.58 12.03
N GLY A 36 -19.04 -10.99 11.00
CA GLY A 36 -20.48 -10.76 10.95
C GLY A 36 -20.89 -9.31 10.66
N THR A 37 -19.92 -8.40 10.47
CA THR A 37 -20.16 -7.01 10.04
C THR A 37 -19.78 -6.81 8.57
N ARG A 38 -20.05 -5.62 8.04
CA ARG A 38 -19.64 -5.20 6.68
C ARG A 38 -18.40 -4.32 6.67
N TYR A 39 -17.70 -4.18 7.80
CA TYR A 39 -16.51 -3.35 7.92
C TYR A 39 -15.24 -4.10 7.49
N SER A 40 -14.28 -3.38 6.90
CA SER A 40 -12.99 -3.96 6.51
C SER A 40 -12.12 -4.22 7.76
N PRO A 41 -11.48 -5.40 7.86
CA PRO A 41 -10.49 -5.67 8.91
C PRO A 41 -9.34 -4.67 8.95
N ILE A 42 -9.00 -4.01 7.83
CA ILE A 42 -7.87 -3.06 7.76
C ILE A 42 -8.07 -1.89 8.72
N LEU A 43 -9.32 -1.47 8.94
CA LEU A 43 -9.65 -0.46 9.96
C LEU A 43 -9.07 -0.85 11.34
N ILE A 44 -9.28 -2.10 11.73
CA ILE A 44 -8.85 -2.59 13.04
C ILE A 44 -7.33 -2.82 13.05
N VAL A 45 -6.73 -3.26 11.94
CA VAL A 45 -5.27 -3.41 11.81
C VAL A 45 -4.57 -2.09 12.06
N VAL A 46 -5.08 -0.98 11.50
CA VAL A 46 -4.52 0.36 11.70
C VAL A 46 -4.55 0.75 13.18
N ILE A 47 -5.72 0.63 13.82
CA ILE A 47 -5.92 1.03 15.22
C ILE A 47 -5.03 0.20 16.15
N PHE A 48 -5.05 -1.13 16.00
CA PHE A 48 -4.26 -2.03 16.85
C PHE A 48 -2.75 -1.88 16.61
N GLY A 49 -2.32 -1.71 15.36
CA GLY A 49 -0.92 -1.50 15.01
C GLY A 49 -0.34 -0.30 15.73
N LEU A 50 -0.99 0.86 15.58
CA LEU A 50 -0.54 2.12 16.19
C LEU A 50 -0.58 2.06 17.71
N LEU A 51 -1.68 1.55 18.27
CA LEU A 51 -1.83 1.44 19.72
C LEU A 51 -0.76 0.52 20.31
N MET A 52 -0.48 -0.62 19.67
CA MET A 52 0.56 -1.54 20.12
C MET A 52 1.93 -0.87 20.09
N GLY A 53 2.29 -0.21 18.98
CA GLY A 53 3.55 0.53 18.87
C GLY A 53 3.71 1.60 19.95
N PHE A 54 2.65 2.38 20.19
CA PHE A 54 2.63 3.41 21.22
C PHE A 54 2.79 2.82 22.63
N ILE A 55 2.05 1.75 22.94
CA ILE A 55 2.12 1.09 24.26
C ILE A 55 3.53 0.56 24.53
N LEU A 56 4.18 -0.06 23.54
CA LEU A 56 5.53 -0.61 23.70
C LEU A 56 6.53 0.47 24.12
N VAL A 57 6.44 1.67 23.55
CA VAL A 57 7.31 2.80 23.92
C VAL A 57 6.87 3.44 25.22
N TYR A 58 5.58 3.70 25.40
CA TYR A 58 5.04 4.35 26.60
C TYR A 58 5.32 3.54 27.88
N THR A 59 5.35 2.21 27.77
CA THR A 59 5.65 1.30 28.89
C THR A 59 7.15 1.04 29.09
N GLY A 60 8.02 1.60 28.22
CA GLY A 60 9.47 1.40 28.28
C GLY A 60 9.94 0.02 27.81
N VAL A 61 9.10 -0.74 27.09
CA VAL A 61 9.45 -2.06 26.52
C VAL A 61 10.29 -1.92 25.25
N ALA A 62 10.12 -0.82 24.50
CA ALA A 62 10.81 -0.54 23.25
C ALA A 62 11.21 0.92 23.14
N SER A 63 12.17 1.20 22.25
CA SER A 63 12.52 2.56 21.85
C SER A 63 11.72 2.99 20.60
N PRO A 64 11.57 4.31 20.35
CA PRO A 64 10.92 4.82 19.14
C PRO A 64 11.53 4.27 17.83
N GLY A 65 10.70 3.66 16.99
CA GLY A 65 11.13 2.94 15.78
C GLY A 65 11.32 1.44 15.98
N LEU A 66 11.14 0.92 17.21
CA LEU A 66 11.18 -0.50 17.53
C LEU A 66 12.49 -1.18 17.07
N GLU A 67 13.63 -0.55 17.33
CA GLU A 67 14.95 -1.08 17.00
C GLU A 67 15.18 -2.45 17.67
N GLU A 68 14.59 -2.66 18.85
CA GLU A 68 14.61 -3.91 19.59
C GLU A 68 13.78 -5.02 18.93
N PHE A 69 12.88 -4.69 18.00
CA PHE A 69 12.04 -5.63 17.25
C PHE A 69 12.35 -5.59 15.75
N PRO A 70 13.55 -6.04 15.34
CA PRO A 70 14.05 -5.77 13.99
C PRO A 70 13.28 -6.55 12.90
N PHE A 71 12.55 -7.62 13.26
CA PHE A 71 11.63 -8.31 12.35
C PHE A 71 10.36 -7.50 12.02
N VAL A 72 9.91 -6.61 12.91
CA VAL A 72 8.78 -5.70 12.62
C VAL A 72 9.20 -4.72 11.52
N ASN A 73 10.39 -4.14 11.67
CA ASN A 73 11.01 -3.27 10.66
C ASN A 73 11.26 -4.02 9.33
N LEU A 74 11.67 -5.28 9.40
CA LEU A 74 11.85 -6.11 8.21
C LEU A 74 10.51 -6.33 7.46
N ILE A 75 9.42 -6.64 8.17
CA ILE A 75 8.09 -6.76 7.56
C ILE A 75 7.63 -5.42 6.97
N ALA A 76 7.82 -4.30 7.68
CA ALA A 76 7.47 -2.97 7.19
C ALA A 76 8.18 -2.63 5.86
N ALA A 77 9.43 -3.08 5.70
CA ALA A 77 10.21 -2.92 4.48
C ALA A 77 9.75 -3.80 3.29
N THR A 78 8.90 -4.81 3.52
CA THR A 78 8.44 -5.73 2.45
C THR A 78 7.30 -5.18 1.57
N THR A 79 7.03 -3.88 1.64
CA THR A 79 5.97 -3.20 0.85
C THR A 79 6.12 -3.43 -0.65
N ILE A 80 7.35 -3.36 -1.17
CA ILE A 80 7.67 -3.61 -2.58
C ILE A 80 7.27 -5.02 -3.04
N ILE A 81 7.35 -6.03 -2.15
CA ILE A 81 6.99 -7.42 -2.44
C ILE A 81 5.48 -7.55 -2.67
N ALA A 82 4.69 -7.01 -1.73
CA ALA A 82 3.22 -7.04 -1.83
C ALA A 82 2.71 -6.26 -3.06
N LEU A 83 3.33 -5.11 -3.36
CA LEU A 83 2.99 -4.31 -4.53
C LEU A 83 3.40 -4.97 -5.84
N THR A 84 4.57 -5.62 -5.91
CA THR A 84 5.00 -6.39 -7.08
C THR A 84 3.90 -7.37 -7.50
N VAL A 85 3.30 -8.10 -6.57
CA VAL A 85 2.20 -9.03 -6.87
C VAL A 85 0.95 -8.31 -7.36
N THR A 86 0.56 -7.21 -6.71
CA THR A 86 -0.63 -6.42 -7.10
C THR A 86 -0.48 -5.85 -8.51
N PHE A 87 0.72 -5.36 -8.86
CA PHE A 87 1.05 -4.83 -10.17
C PHE A 87 1.11 -5.91 -11.26
N PHE A 88 1.60 -7.11 -10.92
CA PHE A 88 1.53 -8.24 -11.84
C PHE A 88 0.07 -8.54 -12.24
N VAL A 89 -0.83 -8.64 -11.26
CA VAL A 89 -2.26 -8.89 -11.52
C VAL A 89 -2.88 -7.75 -12.33
N GLY A 90 -2.61 -6.50 -11.96
CA GLY A 90 -3.12 -5.36 -12.73
C GLY A 90 -2.64 -5.36 -14.18
N GLY A 91 -1.37 -5.71 -14.43
CA GLY A 91 -0.82 -5.89 -15.78
C GLY A 91 -1.57 -6.97 -16.59
N GLN A 92 -1.91 -8.10 -15.96
CA GLN A 92 -2.72 -9.14 -16.60
C GLN A 92 -4.11 -8.61 -16.98
N GLU A 93 -4.79 -7.94 -16.04
CA GLU A 93 -6.14 -7.41 -16.26
C GLU A 93 -6.17 -6.31 -17.32
N LEU A 94 -5.17 -5.44 -17.35
CA LEU A 94 -5.02 -4.44 -18.42
C LEU A 94 -4.86 -5.10 -19.79
N ARG A 95 -4.05 -6.16 -19.90
CA ARG A 95 -3.90 -6.88 -21.16
C ARG A 95 -5.20 -7.53 -21.63
N LYS A 96 -5.95 -8.14 -20.71
CA LYS A 96 -7.25 -8.75 -21.03
C LYS A 96 -8.24 -7.69 -21.53
N MET A 97 -8.30 -6.56 -20.84
CA MET A 97 -9.21 -5.46 -21.16
C MET A 97 -8.89 -4.76 -22.48
N PHE A 98 -7.63 -4.38 -22.73
CA PHE A 98 -7.24 -3.72 -23.98
C PHE A 98 -7.15 -4.70 -25.15
N GLY A 99 -6.92 -5.99 -24.87
CA GLY A 99 -6.80 -7.04 -25.88
C GLY A 99 -8.12 -7.71 -26.28
N ASN A 100 -9.26 -7.33 -25.70
CA ASN A 100 -10.56 -8.02 -25.88
C ASN A 100 -10.47 -9.54 -25.69
N LYS A 101 -9.65 -9.99 -24.73
CA LYS A 101 -9.41 -11.43 -24.55
C LYS A 101 -10.38 -12.01 -23.53
N PRO A 102 -10.84 -13.26 -23.71
CA PRO A 102 -11.75 -13.90 -22.77
C PRO A 102 -11.10 -14.00 -21.38
N ILE A 103 -11.92 -13.76 -20.36
CA ILE A 103 -11.54 -13.73 -18.93
C ILE A 103 -11.43 -15.15 -18.35
N GLU A 104 -11.92 -16.17 -19.07
CA GLU A 104 -11.97 -17.55 -18.59
C GLU A 104 -10.57 -18.13 -18.43
N THR A 105 -10.11 -18.10 -17.18
CA THR A 105 -9.00 -18.90 -16.70
C THR A 105 -9.59 -19.79 -15.63
N GLU A 106 -9.62 -21.10 -15.85
CA GLU A 106 -10.08 -22.06 -14.85
C GLU A 106 -9.30 -21.85 -13.55
N ASP A 107 -10.03 -21.61 -12.45
CA ASP A 107 -9.40 -21.50 -11.15
C ASP A 107 -8.92 -22.89 -10.70
N MET A 108 -7.64 -22.98 -10.30
CA MET A 108 -7.04 -24.22 -9.81
C MET A 108 -7.34 -24.49 -8.33
N LEU A 109 -7.88 -23.51 -7.61
CA LEU A 109 -8.15 -23.56 -6.19
C LEU A 109 -9.57 -23.13 -5.89
N ILE A 110 -10.32 -24.00 -5.22
CA ILE A 110 -11.54 -23.62 -4.52
C ILE A 110 -11.20 -23.54 -3.03
N PRO A 111 -11.24 -22.35 -2.41
CA PRO A 111 -10.96 -22.18 -0.98
C PRO A 111 -11.89 -23.02 -0.10
N SER A 112 -11.36 -23.43 1.06
CA SER A 112 -12.17 -23.96 2.15
C SER A 112 -12.85 -22.81 2.88
N GLU A 113 -14.18 -22.84 2.93
CA GLU A 113 -15.02 -21.92 3.69
C GLU A 113 -15.20 -22.35 5.17
N GLU A 114 -14.57 -23.45 5.59
CA GLU A 114 -14.58 -23.92 6.98
C GLU A 114 -13.97 -22.84 7.90
N GLU A 115 -14.78 -22.26 8.77
CA GLU A 115 -14.33 -21.24 9.72
C GLU A 115 -13.41 -21.85 10.78
N THR A 116 -12.18 -21.34 10.89
CA THR A 116 -11.17 -21.84 11.85
C THR A 116 -11.00 -20.89 13.04
N VAL A 117 -11.13 -19.59 12.78
CA VAL A 117 -11.19 -18.51 13.76
C VAL A 117 -12.37 -17.64 13.35
N LEU A 118 -13.11 -17.07 14.29
CA LEU A 118 -14.26 -16.21 13.97
C LEU A 118 -13.88 -15.13 12.94
N GLY A 119 -14.64 -15.05 11.84
CA GLY A 119 -14.39 -14.16 10.69
C GLY A 119 -13.27 -14.59 9.74
N THR A 120 -12.66 -15.76 9.94
CA THR A 120 -11.52 -16.25 9.14
C THR A 120 -11.67 -17.72 8.78
N SER A 121 -11.85 -17.98 7.47
CA SER A 121 -11.87 -19.34 6.95
C SER A 121 -10.49 -20.00 7.02
N ARG A 122 -10.46 -21.32 6.92
CA ARG A 122 -9.24 -22.12 6.99
C ARG A 122 -8.23 -21.71 5.93
N THR A 123 -8.67 -21.54 4.67
CA THR A 123 -7.76 -21.13 3.60
C THR A 123 -7.24 -19.70 3.85
N GLN A 124 -8.09 -18.80 4.36
CA GLN A 124 -7.67 -17.45 4.72
C GLN A 124 -6.62 -17.45 5.84
N LEU A 125 -6.80 -18.27 6.87
CA LEU A 125 -5.80 -18.44 7.94
C LEU A 125 -4.47 -18.93 7.35
N VAL A 126 -4.50 -19.95 6.49
CA VAL A 126 -3.30 -20.46 5.82
C VAL A 126 -2.65 -19.37 4.97
N PHE A 127 -3.42 -18.56 4.24
CA PHE A 127 -2.88 -17.43 3.47
C PHE A 127 -2.22 -16.37 4.35
N ILE A 128 -2.81 -16.02 5.51
CA ILE A 128 -2.21 -15.06 6.45
C ILE A 128 -0.86 -15.57 6.95
N VAL A 129 -0.83 -16.80 7.47
CA VAL A 129 0.42 -17.37 7.99
C VAL A 129 1.45 -17.52 6.87
N ARG A 130 1.04 -18.04 5.70
CA ARG A 130 1.93 -18.22 4.54
C ARG A 130 2.49 -16.89 4.04
N ALA A 131 1.68 -15.85 3.94
CA ALA A 131 2.12 -14.53 3.48
C ALA A 131 3.19 -13.94 4.39
N PHE A 132 3.09 -14.12 5.71
CA PHE A 132 4.13 -13.70 6.65
C PHE A 132 5.49 -14.36 6.33
N PHE A 133 5.50 -15.68 6.16
CA PHE A 133 6.71 -16.42 5.77
C PHE A 133 7.23 -16.02 4.37
N LEU A 134 6.34 -15.78 3.41
CA LEU A 134 6.71 -15.33 2.06
C LEU A 134 7.41 -13.97 2.09
N LEU A 135 6.86 -12.98 2.80
CA LEU A 135 7.43 -11.64 2.89
C LEU A 135 8.84 -11.71 3.47
N LEU A 136 9.03 -12.38 4.60
CA LEU A 136 10.35 -12.55 5.23
C LEU A 136 11.32 -13.35 4.35
N GLY A 137 10.85 -14.44 3.74
CA GLY A 137 11.69 -15.31 2.92
C GLY A 137 12.19 -14.61 1.66
N ILE A 138 11.31 -13.93 0.94
CA ILE A 138 11.64 -13.18 -0.28
C ILE A 138 12.59 -12.02 0.05
N GLU A 139 12.28 -11.24 1.09
CA GLU A 139 13.14 -10.13 1.52
C GLU A 139 14.52 -10.61 1.96
N GLY A 140 14.58 -11.70 2.74
CA GLY A 140 15.84 -12.31 3.18
C GLY A 140 16.72 -12.74 1.99
N VAL A 141 16.12 -13.35 0.95
CA VAL A 141 16.87 -13.70 -0.27
C VAL A 141 17.30 -12.45 -1.03
N ALA A 142 16.40 -11.47 -1.22
CA ALA A 142 16.73 -10.25 -1.96
C ALA A 142 17.93 -9.53 -1.33
N ARG A 143 17.94 -9.33 -0.01
CA ARG A 143 19.06 -8.70 0.71
C ARG A 143 20.34 -9.53 0.65
N LEU A 144 20.23 -10.85 0.75
CA LEU A 144 21.37 -11.76 0.64
C LEU A 144 22.04 -11.66 -0.73
N VAL A 145 21.25 -11.63 -1.80
CA VAL A 145 21.76 -11.58 -3.19
C VAL A 145 22.32 -10.21 -3.54
N LEU A 146 21.66 -9.14 -3.09
CA LEU A 146 22.08 -7.77 -3.39
C LEU A 146 23.26 -7.31 -2.54
N GLY A 147 23.64 -8.04 -1.48
CA GLY A 147 24.71 -7.64 -0.58
C GLY A 147 24.40 -6.32 0.15
N THR A 148 23.12 -5.95 0.27
CA THR A 148 22.68 -4.78 1.03
C THR A 148 22.81 -5.10 2.51
N GLU A 149 24.04 -5.03 3.00
CA GLU A 149 24.35 -5.09 4.42
C GLU A 149 23.77 -3.82 5.07
N GLY A 150 22.52 -3.91 5.51
CA GLY A 150 22.02 -2.94 6.49
C GLY A 150 23.00 -2.92 7.66
N SER A 151 23.31 -1.73 8.17
CA SER A 151 24.22 -1.47 9.29
C SER A 151 23.79 -2.09 10.64
N GLY A 152 22.83 -3.02 10.65
CA GLY A 152 22.26 -3.66 11.83
C GLY A 152 22.61 -5.15 11.96
N GLY A 153 22.48 -5.69 13.16
CA GLY A 153 22.87 -7.07 13.53
C GLY A 153 22.12 -8.20 12.81
N LEU A 154 21.09 -7.91 11.98
CA LEU A 154 20.33 -8.90 11.22
C LEU A 154 21.04 -9.42 9.96
N SER A 155 22.03 -8.70 9.42
CA SER A 155 22.64 -9.02 8.12
C SER A 155 23.23 -10.44 8.06
N ARG A 156 23.87 -10.87 9.15
CA ARG A 156 24.46 -12.21 9.31
C ARG A 156 23.42 -13.34 9.30
N TYR A 157 22.14 -13.01 9.51
CA TYR A 157 21.07 -13.98 9.65
C TYR A 157 20.10 -14.02 8.47
N TYR A 158 20.27 -13.17 7.46
CA TYR A 158 19.45 -13.23 6.24
C TYR A 158 19.39 -14.61 5.58
N PRO A 159 20.48 -15.42 5.52
CA PRO A 159 20.38 -16.80 5.02
C PRO A 159 19.39 -17.67 5.81
N LEU A 160 19.37 -17.52 7.14
CA LEU A 160 18.46 -18.28 8.01
C LEU A 160 17.02 -17.79 7.87
N ILE A 161 16.82 -16.48 7.80
CA ILE A 161 15.50 -15.85 7.59
C ILE A 161 14.93 -16.27 6.23
N ALA A 162 15.74 -16.23 5.18
CA ALA A 162 15.41 -16.72 3.85
C ALA A 162 14.99 -18.19 3.88
N TYR A 163 15.79 -19.04 4.52
CA TYR A 163 15.50 -20.47 4.63
C TYR A 163 14.17 -20.74 5.37
N ILE A 164 13.99 -20.17 6.56
CA ILE A 164 12.77 -20.36 7.37
C ILE A 164 11.55 -19.82 6.63
N GLY A 165 11.66 -18.60 6.07
CA GLY A 165 10.60 -17.96 5.29
C GLY A 165 10.18 -18.80 4.08
N LEU A 166 11.14 -19.22 3.25
CA LEU A 166 10.83 -20.01 2.06
C LEU A 166 10.30 -21.40 2.39
N VAL A 167 10.94 -22.13 3.30
CA VAL A 167 10.48 -23.48 3.70
C VAL A 167 9.09 -23.42 4.34
N GLY A 168 8.87 -22.49 5.27
CA GLY A 168 7.55 -22.27 5.88
C GLY A 168 6.50 -21.96 4.83
N SER A 169 6.80 -21.07 3.88
CA SER A 169 5.87 -20.75 2.80
C SER A 169 5.55 -21.94 1.89
N ILE A 170 6.51 -22.83 1.60
CA ILE A 170 6.28 -23.99 0.72
C ILE A 170 5.41 -25.03 1.41
N ILE A 171 5.62 -25.26 2.71
CA ILE A 171 4.87 -26.25 3.51
C ILE A 171 3.41 -25.82 3.72
N LEU A 172 3.17 -24.51 3.91
CA LEU A 172 1.85 -23.96 4.23
C LEU A 172 0.93 -23.93 3.01
N ILE A 173 0.32 -25.06 2.69
CA ILE A 173 -0.74 -25.23 1.70
C ILE A 173 -1.97 -25.78 2.42
N ASP A 174 -3.14 -25.19 2.19
CA ASP A 174 -4.36 -25.69 2.80
C ASP A 174 -4.70 -27.08 2.25
N ASN A 175 -4.71 -28.07 3.15
CA ASN A 175 -4.98 -29.46 2.81
C ASN A 175 -6.48 -29.77 2.65
N LYS A 176 -7.37 -28.86 3.07
CA LYS A 176 -8.84 -28.99 2.90
C LYS A 176 -9.37 -28.22 1.69
N ALA A 177 -8.59 -27.29 1.14
CA ALA A 177 -8.96 -26.62 -0.10
C ALA A 177 -8.96 -27.62 -1.27
N THR A 178 -9.89 -27.46 -2.20
CA THR A 178 -9.97 -28.32 -3.38
C THR A 178 -9.02 -27.78 -4.43
N ILE A 179 -7.99 -28.55 -4.75
CA ILE A 179 -6.93 -28.17 -5.69
C ILE A 179 -6.94 -29.15 -6.87
N SER A 180 -7.19 -28.66 -8.09
CA SER A 180 -7.32 -29.50 -9.29
C SER A 180 -6.04 -30.30 -9.56
N ASN A 181 -4.86 -29.67 -9.40
CA ASN A 181 -3.56 -30.35 -9.53
C ASN A 181 -2.55 -29.82 -8.50
N LYS A 182 -2.35 -30.56 -7.41
CA LYS A 182 -1.47 -30.17 -6.29
C LYS A 182 -0.01 -29.96 -6.71
N HIS A 183 0.53 -30.83 -7.55
CA HIS A 183 1.92 -30.72 -8.00
C HIS A 183 2.14 -29.47 -8.84
N LEU A 184 1.23 -29.21 -9.79
CA LEU A 184 1.27 -28.00 -10.61
C LEU A 184 1.11 -26.74 -9.74
N TYR A 185 0.18 -26.77 -8.78
CA TYR A 185 -0.08 -25.66 -7.88
C TYR A 185 1.15 -25.28 -7.05
N ILE A 186 1.83 -26.27 -6.45
CA ILE A 186 3.08 -26.02 -5.68
C ILE A 186 4.19 -25.52 -6.59
N ARG A 187 4.40 -26.12 -7.77
CA ARG A 187 5.42 -25.67 -8.73
C ARG A 187 5.18 -24.23 -9.18
N LYS A 188 3.93 -23.84 -9.43
CA LYS A 188 3.56 -22.46 -9.73
C LYS A 188 3.93 -21.53 -8.58
N GLY A 189 3.68 -21.94 -7.33
CA GLY A 189 4.08 -21.17 -6.14
C GLY A 189 5.58 -20.92 -6.06
N ILE A 190 6.41 -21.92 -6.39
CA ILE A 190 7.88 -21.79 -6.43
C ILE A 190 8.31 -20.85 -7.56
N ILE A 191 7.74 -21.01 -8.76
CA ILE A 191 8.02 -20.13 -9.91
C ILE A 191 7.65 -18.68 -9.56
N GLU A 192 6.51 -18.46 -8.93
CA GLU A 192 6.07 -17.13 -8.48
C GLU A 192 7.06 -16.50 -7.49
N ILE A 193 7.59 -17.26 -6.52
CA ILE A 193 8.63 -16.78 -5.59
C ILE A 193 9.88 -16.34 -6.37
N VAL A 194 10.39 -17.20 -7.26
CA VAL A 194 11.60 -16.91 -8.06
C VAL A 194 11.39 -15.69 -8.94
N MET A 195 10.22 -15.56 -9.56
CA MET A 195 9.88 -14.40 -10.40
C MET A 195 9.81 -13.11 -9.58
N ILE A 196 9.19 -13.13 -8.40
CA ILE A 196 9.14 -11.95 -7.52
C ILE A 196 10.56 -11.53 -7.13
N ILE A 197 11.39 -12.48 -6.67
CA ILE A 197 12.80 -12.20 -6.32
C ILE A 197 13.56 -11.63 -7.53
N GLY A 198 13.38 -12.21 -8.72
CA GLY A 198 13.98 -11.72 -9.95
C GLY A 198 13.56 -10.29 -10.29
N VAL A 199 12.28 -9.94 -10.12
CA VAL A 199 11.80 -8.57 -10.31
C VAL A 199 12.46 -7.61 -9.32
N LEU A 200 12.58 -7.99 -8.04
CA LEU A 200 13.23 -7.14 -7.02
C LEU A 200 14.70 -6.89 -7.35
N ILE A 201 15.45 -7.94 -7.66
CA ILE A 201 16.87 -7.82 -8.02
C ILE A 201 17.05 -6.96 -9.27
N LEU A 202 16.26 -7.23 -10.32
CA LEU A 202 16.35 -6.49 -11.57
C LEU A 202 15.99 -5.01 -11.37
N SER A 203 14.95 -4.74 -10.57
CA SER A 203 14.54 -3.36 -10.24
C SER A 203 15.61 -2.59 -9.46
N PHE A 204 16.35 -3.25 -8.56
CA PHE A 204 17.46 -2.64 -7.82
C PHE A 204 18.60 -2.24 -8.76
N TYR A 205 18.99 -3.13 -9.68
CA TYR A 205 20.03 -2.83 -10.66
C TYR A 205 19.60 -1.73 -11.63
N PHE A 206 18.33 -1.66 -12.02
CA PHE A 206 17.84 -0.54 -12.82
C PHE A 206 17.84 0.79 -12.06
N ALA A 207 17.43 0.78 -10.79
CA ALA A 207 17.46 1.99 -9.96
C ALA A 207 18.88 2.53 -9.82
N THR A 208 19.83 1.67 -9.42
CA THR A 208 21.25 2.05 -9.28
C THR A 208 21.90 2.47 -10.60
N LEU A 209 21.51 1.87 -11.73
CA LEU A 209 22.00 2.25 -13.06
C LEU A 209 21.51 3.64 -13.50
N ILE A 210 20.27 4.00 -13.14
CA ILE A 210 19.62 5.26 -13.58
C ILE A 210 19.82 6.40 -12.58
N GLU A 211 20.11 6.08 -11.32
CA GLU A 211 20.37 7.03 -10.22
C GLU A 211 21.30 8.21 -10.60
N PRO A 212 22.41 8.01 -11.36
CA PRO A 212 23.28 9.13 -11.76
C PRO A 212 22.61 10.14 -12.70
N ILE A 213 21.53 9.76 -13.38
CA ILE A 213 20.76 10.62 -14.29
C ILE A 213 19.55 11.21 -13.56
N ILE A 214 18.77 10.36 -12.91
CA ILE A 214 17.58 10.71 -12.13
C ILE A 214 17.46 9.74 -10.97
N ALA A 215 17.33 10.24 -9.74
CA ALA A 215 17.17 9.44 -8.52
C ALA A 215 15.76 8.82 -8.43
N LEU A 216 15.48 7.84 -9.30
CA LEU A 216 14.23 7.09 -9.29
C LEU A 216 14.33 5.87 -8.34
N PRO A 217 13.36 5.68 -7.44
CA PRO A 217 13.38 4.58 -6.48
C PRO A 217 13.19 3.19 -7.13
N GLN A 218 13.77 2.15 -6.53
CA GLN A 218 13.63 0.73 -6.90
C GLN A 218 12.18 0.30 -7.08
N ILE A 219 11.29 0.71 -6.17
CA ILE A 219 9.86 0.37 -6.24
C ILE A 219 9.26 0.73 -7.61
N PHE A 220 9.76 1.81 -8.22
CA PHE A 220 9.27 2.30 -9.48
C PHE A 220 9.47 1.27 -10.59
N PHE A 221 10.70 0.78 -10.70
CA PHE A 221 11.09 -0.25 -11.65
C PHE A 221 10.41 -1.57 -11.35
N ALA A 222 10.28 -1.96 -10.07
CA ALA A 222 9.61 -3.20 -9.69
C ALA A 222 8.15 -3.22 -10.16
N MET A 223 7.42 -2.12 -9.96
CA MET A 223 6.03 -1.98 -10.41
C MET A 223 5.93 -2.01 -11.95
N MET A 224 6.79 -1.30 -12.68
CA MET A 224 6.79 -1.31 -14.15
C MET A 224 7.10 -2.71 -14.73
N ILE A 225 8.17 -3.34 -14.24
CA ILE A 225 8.60 -4.66 -14.68
C ILE A 225 7.50 -5.67 -14.36
N SER A 226 6.94 -5.62 -13.16
CA SER A 226 5.88 -6.54 -12.74
C SER A 226 4.62 -6.40 -13.58
N ALA A 227 4.17 -5.17 -13.84
CA ALA A 227 3.03 -4.92 -14.71
C ALA A 227 3.28 -5.39 -16.15
N ALA A 228 4.48 -5.18 -16.69
CA ALA A 228 4.87 -5.66 -18.02
C ALA A 228 4.87 -7.20 -18.09
N ILE A 229 5.46 -7.87 -17.09
CA ILE A 229 5.43 -9.33 -16.97
C ILE A 229 3.98 -9.82 -16.87
N GLY A 230 3.14 -9.17 -16.06
CA GLY A 230 1.71 -9.47 -15.98
C GLY A 230 1.02 -9.38 -17.34
N ALA A 231 1.26 -8.29 -18.08
CA ALA A 231 0.68 -8.10 -19.40
C ALA A 231 1.15 -9.16 -20.42
N ILE A 232 2.41 -9.60 -20.35
CA ILE A 232 2.95 -10.68 -21.20
C ILE A 232 2.31 -12.02 -20.81
N PHE A 233 2.27 -12.33 -19.51
CA PHE A 233 1.77 -13.57 -18.94
C PHE A 233 0.31 -13.49 -18.49
N TYR A 234 -0.56 -12.81 -19.27
CA TYR A 234 -1.98 -12.60 -18.93
C TYR A 234 -2.82 -13.89 -18.79
N LYS A 235 -2.33 -15.03 -19.29
CA LYS A 235 -2.96 -16.36 -19.15
C LYS A 235 -2.48 -17.12 -17.90
N TRP A 236 -1.53 -16.58 -17.15
CA TRP A 236 -1.01 -17.26 -15.97
C TRP A 236 -2.06 -17.28 -14.86
N THR A 237 -2.53 -18.47 -14.51
CA THR A 237 -3.40 -18.71 -13.36
C THR A 237 -2.58 -18.73 -12.06
N PHE A 238 -3.06 -18.05 -11.02
CA PHE A 238 -2.31 -17.90 -9.77
C PHE A 238 -2.14 -19.21 -9.00
N GLY A 239 -0.89 -19.48 -8.64
CA GLY A 239 -0.49 -20.43 -7.62
C GLY A 239 -0.67 -19.88 -6.20
N PRO A 240 -0.18 -20.61 -5.19
CA PRO A 240 -0.40 -20.29 -3.79
C PRO A 240 0.38 -19.06 -3.31
N THR A 241 1.44 -18.64 -4.01
CA THR A 241 2.26 -17.49 -3.59
C THR A 241 1.54 -16.19 -3.90
N ILE A 242 1.11 -16.00 -5.16
CA ILE A 242 0.36 -14.80 -5.54
C ILE A 242 -0.93 -14.69 -4.74
N ARG A 243 -1.70 -15.77 -4.56
CA ARG A 243 -2.96 -15.75 -3.81
C ARG A 243 -2.79 -15.32 -2.36
N ALA A 244 -1.79 -15.86 -1.67
CA ALA A 244 -1.53 -15.50 -0.28
C ALA A 244 -1.10 -14.03 -0.14
N LEU A 245 -0.25 -13.55 -1.05
CA LEU A 245 0.23 -12.16 -1.03
C LEU A 245 -0.86 -11.15 -1.43
N LEU A 246 -1.75 -11.48 -2.38
CA LEU A 246 -2.90 -10.62 -2.71
C LEU A 246 -3.88 -10.50 -1.53
N PHE A 247 -4.11 -11.61 -0.83
CA PHE A 247 -5.05 -11.65 0.29
C PHE A 247 -4.51 -10.98 1.55
N ALA A 248 -3.30 -11.37 1.99
CA ALA A 248 -2.75 -10.99 3.28
C ALA A 248 -1.46 -10.17 3.22
N GLY A 249 -0.83 -10.03 2.06
CA GLY A 249 0.45 -9.32 1.92
C GLY A 249 0.36 -7.87 2.37
N ILE A 250 -0.57 -7.09 1.81
CA ILE A 250 -0.77 -5.68 2.21
C ILE A 250 -1.21 -5.57 3.68
N PRO A 251 -2.21 -6.32 4.19
CA PRO A 251 -2.57 -6.28 5.61
C PRO A 251 -1.40 -6.53 6.58
N LEU A 252 -0.52 -7.50 6.29
CA LEU A 252 0.65 -7.80 7.13
C LEU A 252 1.70 -6.69 7.07
N VAL A 253 1.98 -6.18 5.87
CA VAL A 253 2.89 -5.04 5.67
C VAL A 253 2.38 -3.80 6.42
N LEU A 254 1.08 -3.52 6.34
CA LEU A 254 0.44 -2.41 7.05
C LEU A 254 0.51 -2.60 8.56
N ALA A 255 0.27 -3.81 9.08
CA ALA A 255 0.42 -4.10 10.50
C ALA A 255 1.83 -3.77 11.03
N GLY A 256 2.88 -4.16 10.28
CA GLY A 256 4.26 -3.80 10.60
C GLY A 256 4.50 -2.29 10.57
N ASN A 257 4.12 -1.63 9.48
CA ASN A 257 4.27 -0.19 9.31
C ASN A 257 3.55 0.63 10.38
N PHE A 258 2.33 0.26 10.75
CA PHE A 258 1.56 0.94 11.79
C PHE A 258 2.12 0.70 13.19
N MET A 259 2.74 -0.45 13.46
CA MET A 259 3.42 -0.68 14.74
C MET A 259 4.66 0.20 14.87
N VAL A 260 5.49 0.28 13.83
CA VAL A 260 6.63 1.22 13.80
C VAL A 260 6.13 2.66 13.88
N GLY A 261 5.06 3.01 13.14
CA GLY A 261 4.42 4.32 13.19
C GLY A 261 3.93 4.71 14.58
N GLY A 262 3.25 3.79 15.25
CA GLY A 262 2.73 3.95 16.60
C GLY A 262 3.82 4.26 17.62
N SER A 263 4.96 3.59 17.49
CA SER A 263 6.12 3.77 18.38
C SER A 263 6.75 5.16 18.29
N ARG A 264 6.51 5.91 17.20
CA ARG A 264 7.09 7.25 16.97
C ARG A 264 6.07 8.37 17.13
N ILE A 265 4.84 8.08 17.57
CA ILE A 265 3.79 9.09 17.71
C ILE A 265 4.21 10.19 18.68
N SER A 266 4.75 9.85 19.85
CA SER A 266 5.17 10.84 20.86
C SER A 266 6.28 11.76 20.35
N ASP A 267 7.29 11.18 19.71
CA ASP A 267 8.47 11.89 19.23
C ASP A 267 8.10 12.85 18.10
N ALA A 268 7.19 12.45 17.23
CA ALA A 268 6.76 13.27 16.10
C ALA A 268 6.16 14.61 16.52
N PHE A 269 5.41 14.66 17.63
CA PHE A 269 4.84 15.91 18.17
C PHE A 269 5.89 16.82 18.83
N THR A 270 7.13 16.35 19.01
CA THR A 270 8.23 17.15 19.58
C THR A 270 9.11 17.81 18.53
N ILE A 271 8.95 17.46 17.25
CA ILE A 271 9.78 17.98 16.16
C ILE A 271 9.31 19.40 15.79
N PRO A 272 10.17 20.43 15.87
CA PRO A 272 9.81 21.79 15.47
C PRO A 272 9.35 21.86 14.02
N GLY A 273 8.22 22.53 13.75
CA GLY A 273 7.68 22.74 12.40
C GLY A 273 6.81 21.60 11.85
N VAL A 274 6.69 20.48 12.58
CA VAL A 274 5.84 19.35 12.16
C VAL A 274 4.35 19.64 12.32
N ASP A 275 3.95 20.64 13.12
CA ASP A 275 2.54 21.02 13.28
C ASP A 275 1.84 21.34 11.94
N SER A 276 2.48 22.12 11.07
CA SER A 276 1.92 22.45 9.75
C SER A 276 1.86 21.21 8.84
N VAL A 277 2.81 20.28 8.97
CA VAL A 277 2.83 18.97 8.28
C VAL A 277 1.67 18.08 8.77
N ILE A 278 1.41 18.06 10.07
CA ILE A 278 0.30 17.32 10.71
C ILE A 278 -1.03 17.87 10.22
N VAL A 279 -1.22 19.18 10.35
CA VAL A 279 -2.49 19.84 10.01
C VAL A 279 -2.80 19.67 8.52
N TYR A 280 -1.83 19.95 7.65
CA TYR A 280 -1.98 19.71 6.22
C TYR A 280 -2.21 18.23 5.92
N GLY A 281 -1.44 17.32 6.54
CA GLY A 281 -1.60 15.88 6.35
C GLY A 281 -3.02 15.40 6.67
N PHE A 282 -3.57 15.82 7.81
CA PHE A 282 -4.92 15.45 8.23
C PHE A 282 -6.00 16.00 7.29
N PHE A 283 -6.02 17.32 7.09
CA PHE A 283 -7.07 17.97 6.29
C PHE A 283 -6.91 17.70 4.79
N GLY A 284 -5.68 17.52 4.33
CA GLY A 284 -5.38 17.06 2.99
C GLY A 284 -5.92 15.68 2.72
N GLN A 285 -5.87 14.76 3.69
CA GLN A 285 -6.54 13.48 3.52
C GLN A 285 -8.06 13.59 3.43
N LEU A 286 -8.66 14.49 4.21
CA LEU A 286 -10.08 14.79 4.03
C LEU A 286 -10.39 15.36 2.64
N LEU A 287 -9.59 16.31 2.16
CA LEU A 287 -9.77 16.91 0.84
C LEU A 287 -9.56 15.91 -0.29
N TRP A 288 -8.40 15.26 -0.35
CA TRP A 288 -8.03 14.45 -1.51
C TRP A 288 -8.82 13.16 -1.56
N MET A 289 -9.10 12.53 -0.40
CA MET A 289 -9.95 11.34 -0.32
C MET A 289 -11.43 11.69 -0.55
N PHE A 290 -12.04 12.42 0.37
CA PHE A 290 -13.48 12.66 0.29
C PHE A 290 -13.82 13.64 -0.82
N GLY A 291 -12.92 14.56 -1.21
CA GLY A 291 -13.13 15.40 -2.40
C GLY A 291 -13.16 14.59 -3.68
N GLY A 292 -12.27 13.61 -3.88
CA GLY A 292 -12.34 12.71 -5.04
C GLY A 292 -13.66 11.92 -5.08
N ILE A 293 -14.06 11.38 -3.92
CA ILE A 293 -15.36 10.70 -3.76
C ILE A 293 -16.52 11.67 -4.06
N ALA A 294 -16.49 12.88 -3.49
CA ALA A 294 -17.51 13.90 -3.68
C ALA A 294 -17.66 14.29 -5.16
N LEU A 295 -16.54 14.41 -5.88
CA LEU A 295 -16.53 14.70 -7.32
C LEU A 295 -17.22 13.59 -8.11
N ILE A 296 -16.88 12.32 -7.86
CA ILE A 296 -17.54 11.18 -8.50
C ILE A 296 -19.05 11.19 -8.18
N MET A 297 -19.40 11.35 -6.91
CA MET A 297 -20.79 11.32 -6.46
C MET A 297 -21.63 12.44 -7.06
N PHE A 298 -21.08 13.65 -7.09
CA PHE A 298 -21.79 14.85 -7.54
C PHE A 298 -21.89 14.90 -9.07
N PHE A 299 -20.76 14.74 -9.77
CA PHE A 299 -20.74 14.91 -11.23
C PHE A 299 -21.14 13.66 -11.99
N SER A 300 -20.71 12.48 -11.53
CA SER A 300 -20.99 11.20 -12.19
C SER A 300 -22.27 10.54 -11.71
N LYS A 301 -22.90 11.09 -10.65
CA LYS A 301 -24.16 10.61 -10.06
C LYS A 301 -24.12 9.15 -9.60
N THR A 302 -22.95 8.65 -9.21
CA THR A 302 -22.78 7.29 -8.65
C THR A 302 -22.21 7.36 -7.24
N GLY A 303 -22.86 6.70 -6.28
CA GLY A 303 -22.42 6.61 -4.88
C GLY A 303 -21.89 5.23 -4.51
N HIS A 304 -21.68 4.34 -5.49
CA HIS A 304 -21.49 2.93 -5.22
C HIS A 304 -20.03 2.55 -4.97
N VAL A 305 -19.75 1.76 -3.93
CA VAL A 305 -18.40 1.31 -3.49
C VAL A 305 -17.59 0.63 -4.59
N ARG A 306 -18.23 -0.14 -5.47
CA ARG A 306 -17.64 -0.75 -6.69
C ARG A 306 -16.90 0.26 -7.60
N ASN A 307 -17.23 1.55 -7.51
CA ASN A 307 -16.55 2.64 -8.21
C ASN A 307 -15.72 3.49 -7.26
N LEU A 308 -16.28 3.87 -6.12
CA LEU A 308 -15.61 4.76 -5.18
C LEU A 308 -14.33 4.13 -4.60
N GLY A 309 -14.38 2.85 -4.21
CA GLY A 309 -13.23 2.12 -3.66
C GLY A 309 -12.09 2.01 -4.66
N PRO A 310 -12.29 1.35 -5.82
CA PRO A 310 -11.26 1.23 -6.85
C PRO A 310 -10.81 2.57 -7.42
N GLY A 311 -11.72 3.52 -7.61
CA GLY A 311 -11.42 4.86 -8.11
C GLY A 311 -10.45 5.60 -7.18
N MET A 312 -10.70 5.58 -5.87
CA MET A 312 -9.80 6.22 -4.91
C MET A 312 -8.54 5.40 -4.62
N SER A 313 -8.62 4.08 -4.66
CA SER A 313 -7.46 3.19 -4.58
C SER A 313 -6.48 3.48 -5.72
N GLY A 314 -6.95 3.69 -6.95
CA GLY A 314 -6.12 4.14 -8.07
C GLY A 314 -5.70 5.59 -7.93
N ALA A 315 -6.67 6.51 -7.80
CA ALA A 315 -6.44 7.95 -7.84
C ALA A 315 -5.49 8.48 -6.77
N LEU A 316 -5.41 7.82 -5.62
CA LEU A 316 -4.50 8.22 -4.55
C LEU A 316 -3.39 7.18 -4.34
N SER A 317 -3.39 6.07 -5.09
CA SER A 317 -2.60 4.87 -4.77
C SER A 317 -2.68 4.53 -3.28
N HIS A 318 -3.89 4.68 -2.71
CA HIS A 318 -4.08 4.73 -1.27
C HIS A 318 -3.90 3.35 -0.67
N SER A 319 -2.99 3.24 0.29
CA SER A 319 -2.54 1.95 0.81
C SER A 319 -3.64 1.11 1.47
N GLY A 320 -4.40 1.73 2.36
CA GLY A 320 -5.52 1.10 3.05
C GLY A 320 -6.65 0.64 2.10
N LEU A 321 -7.15 1.51 1.23
CA LEU A 321 -8.20 1.17 0.25
C LEU A 321 -7.76 0.13 -0.77
N THR A 322 -6.48 0.17 -1.17
CA THR A 322 -5.92 -0.86 -2.05
C THR A 322 -6.00 -2.21 -1.36
N GLY A 323 -5.50 -2.31 -0.12
CA GLY A 323 -5.61 -3.54 0.66
C GLY A 323 -7.06 -4.00 0.84
N ALA A 324 -7.98 -3.09 1.14
CA ALA A 324 -9.38 -3.44 1.39
C ALA A 324 -10.08 -3.93 0.11
N CYS A 325 -9.76 -3.32 -1.03
CA CYS A 325 -10.24 -3.81 -2.32
C CYS A 325 -9.64 -5.18 -2.63
N THR A 326 -8.31 -5.35 -2.58
CA THR A 326 -7.64 -6.60 -3.00
C THR A 326 -7.95 -7.77 -2.08
N ALA A 327 -8.17 -7.52 -0.78
CA ALA A 327 -8.61 -8.52 0.18
C ALA A 327 -10.08 -8.93 -0.01
N GLY A 328 -10.85 -8.20 -0.83
CA GLY A 328 -12.26 -8.47 -1.09
C GLY A 328 -13.24 -7.83 -0.10
N ASP A 329 -12.77 -7.00 0.83
CA ASP A 329 -13.60 -6.39 1.88
C ASP A 329 -14.69 -5.46 1.31
N LEU A 330 -14.43 -4.86 0.15
CA LEU A 330 -15.36 -3.96 -0.56
C LEU A 330 -16.14 -4.66 -1.68
N GLY A 331 -16.13 -6.00 -1.69
CA GLY A 331 -16.83 -6.85 -2.66
C GLY A 331 -15.99 -7.22 -3.89
N GLU A 332 -16.47 -8.25 -4.60
CA GLU A 332 -15.74 -8.89 -5.71
C GLU A 332 -15.45 -7.94 -6.88
N GLN A 333 -16.40 -7.08 -7.24
CA GLN A 333 -16.19 -6.10 -8.32
C GLN A 333 -15.08 -5.10 -7.96
N ALA A 334 -15.02 -4.65 -6.70
CA ALA A 334 -13.96 -3.76 -6.26
C ALA A 334 -12.59 -4.45 -6.27
N ALA A 335 -12.54 -5.72 -5.85
CA ALA A 335 -11.32 -6.53 -5.88
C ALA A 335 -10.77 -6.74 -7.29
N LYS A 336 -11.65 -6.95 -8.28
CA LYS A 336 -11.26 -7.08 -9.69
C LYS A 336 -10.80 -5.75 -10.31
N ARG A 337 -11.44 -4.64 -9.92
CA ARG A 337 -11.16 -3.31 -10.50
C ARG A 337 -9.93 -2.64 -9.88
N ALA A 338 -9.64 -2.81 -8.59
CA ALA A 338 -8.55 -2.09 -7.93
C ALA A 338 -7.16 -2.32 -8.56
N PRO A 339 -6.74 -3.56 -8.90
CA PRO A 339 -5.46 -3.79 -9.58
C PRO A 339 -5.33 -3.00 -10.89
N ILE A 340 -6.42 -2.90 -11.67
CA ILE A 340 -6.47 -2.11 -12.91
C ILE A 340 -6.26 -0.62 -12.57
N MET A 341 -7.01 -0.11 -11.60
CA MET A 341 -7.04 1.32 -11.26
C MET A 341 -5.70 1.82 -10.73
N ILE A 342 -4.91 0.97 -10.07
CA ILE A 342 -3.58 1.35 -9.56
C ILE A 342 -2.52 1.31 -10.67
N ASN A 343 -2.65 0.41 -11.65
CA ASN A 343 -1.65 0.24 -12.70
C ASN A 343 -1.69 1.34 -13.76
N VAL A 344 -2.87 1.81 -14.18
CA VAL A 344 -2.96 2.81 -15.26
C VAL A 344 -2.27 4.12 -14.92
N PRO A 345 -2.55 4.74 -13.76
CA PRO A 345 -1.87 5.97 -13.42
C PRO A 345 -0.36 5.78 -13.35
N PHE A 346 0.09 4.61 -12.88
CA PHE A 346 1.50 4.28 -12.71
C PHE A 346 2.33 4.36 -14.00
N PHE A 347 1.77 4.05 -15.18
CA PHE A 347 2.49 4.26 -16.45
C PHE A 347 2.75 5.75 -16.74
N GLY A 348 1.87 6.64 -16.28
CA GLY A 348 2.10 8.07 -16.34
C GLY A 348 3.12 8.58 -15.32
N HIS A 349 3.55 7.74 -14.36
CA HIS A 349 4.46 8.16 -13.30
C HIS A 349 5.91 8.35 -13.73
N ILE A 350 6.33 7.84 -14.89
CA ILE A 350 7.69 8.09 -15.43
C ILE A 350 7.93 9.60 -15.48
N PHE A 351 7.03 10.34 -16.12
CA PHE A 351 7.16 11.80 -16.29
C PHE A 351 7.02 12.55 -14.97
N VAL A 352 6.11 12.08 -14.12
CA VAL A 352 5.80 12.65 -12.81
C VAL A 352 6.96 12.52 -11.84
N PHE A 353 7.52 11.32 -11.65
CA PHE A 353 8.64 11.13 -10.75
C PHE A 353 9.92 11.76 -11.29
N SER A 354 10.10 11.89 -12.61
CA SER A 354 11.19 12.71 -13.14
C SER A 354 11.09 14.18 -12.71
N VAL A 355 9.89 14.78 -12.77
CA VAL A 355 9.68 16.15 -12.29
C VAL A 355 9.89 16.26 -10.78
N LEU A 356 9.41 15.27 -10.00
CA LEU A 356 9.61 15.24 -8.55
C LEU A 356 11.07 15.05 -8.15
N ALA A 357 11.80 14.18 -8.83
CA ALA A 357 13.22 13.93 -8.57
C ALA A 357 14.05 15.19 -8.85
N VAL A 358 13.78 15.87 -9.96
CA VAL A 358 14.41 17.18 -10.25
C VAL A 358 14.03 18.21 -9.18
N SER A 359 12.76 18.24 -8.75
CA SER A 359 12.30 19.14 -7.68
C SER A 359 12.98 18.86 -6.34
N ALA A 360 13.21 17.59 -6.00
CA ALA A 360 13.91 17.17 -4.79
C ALA A 360 15.39 17.59 -4.85
N GLN A 361 16.06 17.41 -5.99
CA GLN A 361 17.44 17.86 -6.19
C GLN A 361 17.60 19.38 -6.10
N GLN A 362 16.57 20.14 -6.51
CA GLN A 362 16.55 21.61 -6.45
C GLN A 362 16.01 22.16 -5.13
N GLU A 363 15.67 21.29 -4.17
CA GLU A 363 15.02 21.63 -2.89
C GLU A 363 13.76 22.52 -3.03
N SER A 364 13.17 22.54 -4.22
CA SER A 364 12.05 23.41 -4.58
C SER A 364 11.28 22.81 -5.75
N ILE A 365 9.98 23.11 -5.83
CA ILE A 365 9.15 22.56 -6.90
C ILE A 365 9.54 23.14 -8.25
N TRP A 366 9.72 22.26 -9.23
CA TRP A 366 9.86 22.67 -10.62
C TRP A 366 8.52 23.22 -11.14
N PHE A 367 8.35 24.53 -10.99
CA PHE A 367 7.06 25.20 -11.04
C PHE A 367 6.30 25.02 -12.35
N ILE A 368 6.94 25.32 -13.50
CA ILE A 368 6.28 25.29 -14.81
C ILE A 368 5.81 23.86 -15.17
N PRO A 369 6.66 22.82 -15.11
CA PRO A 369 6.19 21.46 -15.36
C PRO A 369 5.11 21.01 -14.38
N THR A 370 5.25 21.34 -13.10
CA THR A 370 4.24 21.03 -12.08
C THR A 370 2.89 21.65 -12.43
N LEU A 371 2.85 22.94 -12.79
CA LEU A 371 1.61 23.62 -13.18
C LEU A 371 0.97 22.97 -14.41
N LEU A 372 1.75 22.62 -15.43
CA LEU A 372 1.25 21.91 -16.62
C LEU A 372 0.66 20.54 -16.28
N ILE A 373 1.30 19.80 -15.36
CA ILE A 373 0.79 18.52 -14.87
C ILE A 373 -0.53 18.70 -14.13
N VAL A 374 -0.63 19.70 -13.25
CA VAL A 374 -1.87 20.00 -12.50
C VAL A 374 -3.00 20.34 -13.47
N LEU A 375 -2.77 21.25 -14.43
CA LEU A 375 -3.78 21.62 -15.43
C LEU A 375 -4.23 20.41 -16.26
N THR A 376 -3.30 19.54 -16.64
CA THR A 376 -3.60 18.29 -17.34
C THR A 376 -4.43 17.35 -16.47
N GLY A 377 -4.07 17.20 -15.20
CA GLY A 377 -4.81 16.41 -14.22
C GLY A 377 -6.25 16.91 -14.05
N VAL A 378 -6.44 18.21 -13.93
CA VAL A 378 -7.77 18.83 -13.82
C VAL A 378 -8.59 18.58 -15.09
N GLY A 379 -7.99 18.78 -16.27
CA GLY A 379 -8.64 18.50 -17.55
C GLY A 379 -9.09 17.05 -17.68
N LEU A 380 -8.22 16.10 -17.35
CA LEU A 380 -8.52 14.66 -17.35
C LEU A 380 -9.58 14.30 -16.30
N THR A 381 -9.56 14.90 -15.12
CA THR A 381 -10.58 14.70 -14.07
C THR A 381 -11.95 15.16 -14.56
N ILE A 382 -12.03 16.36 -15.15
CA ILE A 382 -13.29 16.88 -15.70
C ILE A 382 -13.80 15.98 -16.83
N TYR A 383 -12.91 15.54 -17.73
CA TYR A 383 -13.26 14.66 -18.83
C TYR A 383 -13.76 13.29 -18.36
N SER A 384 -13.06 12.69 -17.41
CA SER A 384 -13.42 11.38 -16.84
C SER A 384 -14.76 11.40 -16.11
N LEU A 385 -15.04 12.44 -15.31
CA LEU A 385 -16.34 12.60 -14.63
C LEU A 385 -17.50 12.71 -15.63
N ARG A 386 -17.29 13.42 -16.75
CA ARG A 386 -18.28 13.50 -17.84
C ARG A 386 -18.52 12.14 -18.50
N ASN A 387 -17.46 11.36 -18.71
CA ASN A 387 -17.56 10.02 -19.29
C ASN A 387 -18.23 9.03 -18.34
N LEU A 388 -17.86 9.08 -17.05
CA LEU A 388 -18.43 8.20 -16.03
C LEU A 388 -19.93 8.43 -15.86
N ARG A 389 -20.39 9.69 -15.96
CA ARG A 389 -21.83 10.02 -15.97
C ARG A 389 -22.59 9.40 -17.16
N LYS A 390 -21.93 9.20 -18.30
CA LYS A 390 -22.53 8.66 -19.53
C LYS A 390 -22.35 7.15 -19.66
N ALA A 391 -21.55 6.52 -18.80
CA ALA A 391 -21.25 5.11 -18.88
C ALA A 391 -22.50 4.27 -18.56
N SER A 392 -22.91 3.44 -19.52
CA SER A 392 -24.01 2.46 -19.37
C SER A 392 -23.51 1.03 -19.25
N GLU A 393 -22.28 0.77 -19.69
CA GLU A 393 -21.65 -0.56 -19.68
C GLU A 393 -20.45 -0.59 -18.76
N GLU A 394 -20.18 -1.74 -18.16
CA GLU A 394 -19.07 -1.93 -17.22
C GLU A 394 -17.72 -1.53 -17.82
N ARG A 395 -17.46 -1.83 -19.10
CA ARG A 395 -16.20 -1.46 -19.73
C ARG A 395 -16.02 0.05 -19.84
N HIS A 396 -17.08 0.76 -20.22
CA HIS A 396 -17.07 2.22 -20.29
C HIS A 396 -16.89 2.85 -18.90
N GLU A 397 -17.51 2.24 -17.89
CA GLU A 397 -17.38 2.64 -16.48
C GLU A 397 -15.93 2.47 -16.00
N ILE A 398 -15.31 1.31 -16.25
CA ILE A 398 -13.90 1.04 -15.92
C ILE A 398 -12.97 2.00 -16.66
N ASN A 399 -13.16 2.22 -17.97
CA ASN A 399 -12.34 3.15 -18.75
C ASN A 399 -12.41 4.59 -18.22
N ALA A 400 -13.62 5.07 -17.91
CA ALA A 400 -13.80 6.39 -17.32
C ALA A 400 -13.18 6.48 -15.92
N LEU A 401 -13.30 5.41 -15.12
CA LEU A 401 -12.69 5.34 -13.80
C LEU A 401 -11.15 5.33 -13.88
N MET A 402 -10.55 4.65 -14.87
CA MET A 402 -9.10 4.72 -15.10
C MET A 402 -8.63 6.14 -15.44
N GLN A 403 -9.39 6.86 -16.27
CA GLN A 403 -9.11 8.27 -16.59
C GLN A 403 -9.25 9.15 -15.34
N PHE A 404 -10.25 8.88 -14.49
CA PHE A 404 -10.42 9.59 -13.22
C PHE A 404 -9.24 9.32 -12.29
N SER A 405 -8.87 8.05 -12.11
CA SER A 405 -7.73 7.66 -11.29
C SER A 405 -6.47 8.39 -11.74
N PHE A 406 -6.17 8.41 -13.04
CA PHE A 406 -5.00 9.12 -13.52
C PHE A 406 -5.10 10.64 -13.32
N GLY A 407 -6.21 11.26 -13.74
CA GLY A 407 -6.39 12.71 -13.65
C GLY A 407 -6.38 13.24 -12.21
N TRP A 408 -7.12 12.59 -11.31
CA TRP A 408 -7.21 13.00 -9.91
C TRP A 408 -5.91 12.74 -9.17
N GLN A 409 -5.14 11.71 -9.54
CA GLN A 409 -3.81 11.49 -8.97
C GLN A 409 -2.82 12.60 -9.32
N LEU A 410 -2.81 13.07 -10.57
CA LEU A 410 -2.01 14.22 -10.95
C LEU A 410 -2.42 15.47 -10.15
N CYS A 411 -3.72 15.67 -9.94
CA CYS A 411 -4.22 16.76 -9.10
C CYS A 411 -3.79 16.60 -7.64
N ALA A 412 -3.92 15.40 -7.09
CA ALA A 412 -3.64 15.15 -5.69
C ALA A 412 -2.14 15.29 -5.41
N VAL A 413 -1.30 14.55 -6.14
CA VAL A 413 0.16 14.58 -5.96
C VAL A 413 0.73 15.98 -6.24
N PHE A 414 0.54 16.51 -7.45
CA PHE A 414 1.18 17.77 -7.84
C PHE A 414 0.40 18.99 -7.41
N GLY A 415 -0.92 18.94 -7.38
CA GLY A 415 -1.70 20.06 -6.87
C GLY A 415 -1.46 20.23 -5.38
N GLY A 416 -1.35 19.13 -4.62
CA GLY A 416 -0.99 19.20 -3.21
C GLY A 416 0.41 19.75 -2.96
N LEU A 417 1.43 19.24 -3.68
CA LEU A 417 2.78 19.80 -3.60
C LEU A 417 2.83 21.27 -4.04
N PHE A 418 2.15 21.61 -5.14
CA PHE A 418 2.06 22.99 -5.62
C PHE A 418 1.42 23.91 -4.57
N LEU A 419 0.35 23.49 -3.92
CA LEU A 419 -0.27 24.23 -2.82
C LEU A 419 0.72 24.42 -1.66
N LEU A 420 1.42 23.35 -1.27
CA LEU A 420 2.43 23.40 -0.21
C LEU A 420 3.63 24.29 -0.55
N SER A 421 3.99 24.46 -1.83
CA SER A 421 5.03 25.42 -2.21
C SER A 421 4.67 26.88 -2.00
N LEU A 422 3.41 27.18 -1.69
CA LEU A 422 2.96 28.50 -1.27
C LEU A 422 3.15 28.73 0.24
N SER A 423 3.42 27.67 1.00
CA SER A 423 3.74 27.73 2.43
C SER A 423 5.24 27.96 2.67
N SER A 424 5.63 28.18 3.92
CA SER A 424 7.03 28.26 4.33
C SER A 424 7.71 26.90 4.56
N LEU A 425 7.03 25.79 4.28
CA LEU A 425 7.60 24.45 4.45
C LEU A 425 8.69 24.17 3.41
N SER A 426 9.77 23.54 3.86
CA SER A 426 10.79 22.97 2.99
C SER A 426 10.23 21.83 2.12
N MET A 427 10.92 21.49 1.03
CA MET A 427 10.44 20.50 0.06
C MET A 427 10.29 19.09 0.65
N ASP A 428 11.17 18.71 1.58
CA ASP A 428 11.12 17.46 2.33
C ASP A 428 9.87 17.39 3.24
N TYR A 429 9.59 18.41 4.03
CA TYR A 429 8.37 18.49 4.84
C TYR A 429 7.10 18.61 4.00
N SER A 430 7.16 19.30 2.85
CA SER A 430 6.06 19.34 1.88
C SER A 430 5.78 17.96 1.29
N ALA A 431 6.83 17.23 0.91
CA ALA A 431 6.71 15.86 0.43
C ALA A 431 6.13 14.93 1.50
N MET A 432 6.56 15.07 2.76
CA MET A 432 6.00 14.31 3.88
C MET A 432 4.52 14.65 4.14
N ALA A 433 4.17 15.94 4.17
CA ALA A 433 2.82 16.42 4.39
C ALA A 433 1.88 15.89 3.31
N GLN A 434 2.32 15.99 2.04
CA GLN A 434 1.53 15.49 0.92
C GLN A 434 1.44 13.96 0.93
N THR A 435 2.54 13.25 1.17
CA THR A 435 2.53 11.78 1.23
C THR A 435 1.53 11.29 2.29
N SER A 436 1.52 11.93 3.45
CA SER A 436 0.55 11.66 4.53
C SER A 436 -0.88 11.98 4.07
N ALA A 437 -1.09 13.16 3.48
CA ALA A 437 -2.38 13.63 3.01
C ALA A 437 -3.03 12.71 1.96
N ILE A 438 -2.28 11.93 1.20
CA ILE A 438 -2.89 11.02 0.22
C ILE A 438 -2.69 9.53 0.54
N SER A 439 -1.88 9.20 1.56
CA SER A 439 -1.52 7.83 1.93
C SER A 439 -1.02 7.00 0.73
N HIS A 440 -0.22 7.63 -0.13
CA HIS A 440 0.12 7.13 -1.46
C HIS A 440 1.37 6.26 -1.45
N PHE A 441 1.25 4.99 -1.88
CA PHE A 441 2.36 4.02 -1.86
C PHE A 441 3.63 4.48 -2.61
N GLY A 442 3.49 5.08 -3.79
CA GLY A 442 4.63 5.54 -4.58
C GLY A 442 5.44 6.67 -3.92
N LEU A 443 4.79 7.77 -3.50
CA LEU A 443 5.45 8.83 -2.74
C LEU A 443 6.04 8.32 -1.42
N PHE A 444 5.31 7.46 -0.71
CA PHE A 444 5.79 6.82 0.50
C PHE A 444 7.12 6.10 0.28
N ALA A 445 7.18 5.23 -0.73
CA ALA A 445 8.38 4.48 -1.01
C ALA A 445 9.50 5.38 -1.55
N ALA A 446 9.17 6.44 -2.29
CA ALA A 446 10.16 7.43 -2.70
C ALA A 446 10.79 8.17 -1.49
N VAL A 447 9.99 8.49 -0.47
CA VAL A 447 10.52 9.00 0.82
C VAL A 447 11.36 7.91 1.51
N GLN A 448 10.91 6.65 1.50
CA GLN A 448 11.62 5.50 2.12
C GLN A 448 12.99 5.22 1.54
N GLU A 449 13.10 5.37 0.23
CA GLU A 449 14.35 5.16 -0.47
C GLU A 449 15.23 6.42 -0.49
N GLY A 450 14.84 7.47 0.24
CA GLY A 450 15.68 8.65 0.48
C GLY A 450 15.61 9.73 -0.60
N MET A 451 14.64 9.70 -1.52
CA MET A 451 14.51 10.70 -2.59
C MET A 451 14.38 12.14 -2.06
N PHE A 452 13.83 12.31 -0.87
CA PHE A 452 13.66 13.62 -0.20
C PHE A 452 14.60 13.80 1.01
N GLY A 453 15.70 13.04 1.07
CA GLY A 453 16.69 13.12 2.14
C GLY A 453 16.50 12.09 3.26
N ALA A 454 17.57 11.88 4.04
CA ALA A 454 17.62 10.87 5.08
C ALA A 454 16.71 11.19 6.29
N GLU A 455 16.53 12.47 6.61
CA GLU A 455 15.67 12.91 7.71
C GLU A 455 14.19 12.62 7.40
N ALA A 456 13.72 12.97 6.20
CA ALA A 456 12.37 12.62 5.74
C ALA A 456 12.14 11.10 5.74
N ALA A 457 13.15 10.32 5.35
CA ALA A 457 13.10 8.86 5.39
C ALA A 457 12.94 8.30 6.81
N GLN A 458 13.48 8.97 7.82
CA GLN A 458 13.35 8.56 9.23
C GLN A 458 12.00 8.93 9.85
N LEU A 459 11.26 9.87 9.24
CA LEU A 459 9.93 10.33 9.66
C LEU A 459 8.79 9.62 8.93
N ILE A 460 9.11 8.57 8.18
CA ILE A 460 8.14 7.71 7.52
C ILE A 460 7.13 7.04 8.46
N PRO A 461 7.54 6.54 9.63
CA PRO A 461 6.58 6.00 10.58
C PRO A 461 5.53 7.06 11.00
N PHE A 462 5.92 8.34 11.03
CA PHE A 462 5.01 9.47 11.23
C PHE A 462 4.10 9.72 10.01
N ILE A 463 4.60 9.60 8.78
CA ILE A 463 3.77 9.61 7.56
C ILE A 463 2.69 8.52 7.59
N PHE A 464 2.98 7.35 8.17
CA PHE A 464 1.98 6.28 8.35
C PHE A 464 1.04 6.48 9.55
N SER A 465 1.50 7.16 10.59
CA SER A 465 0.65 7.43 11.75
C SER A 465 -0.33 8.58 11.50
N MET A 466 -0.03 9.53 10.62
CA MET A 466 -0.95 10.64 10.32
C MET A 466 -2.28 10.20 9.69
N PRO A 467 -2.30 9.24 8.73
CA PRO A 467 -3.53 8.69 8.21
C PRO A 467 -4.45 8.00 9.21
N PHE A 468 -3.95 7.66 10.40
CA PHE A 468 -4.73 7.18 11.54
C PHE A 468 -5.91 8.07 11.89
N LEU A 469 -5.76 9.38 11.75
CA LEU A 469 -6.79 10.31 12.17
C LEU A 469 -7.99 10.27 11.22
N VAL A 470 -7.81 9.82 9.97
CA VAL A 470 -8.84 9.85 8.92
C VAL A 470 -9.26 8.45 8.46
N HIS A 471 -8.37 7.45 8.47
CA HIS A 471 -8.70 6.07 8.09
C HIS A 471 -9.91 5.49 8.84
N PRO A 472 -10.11 5.72 10.17
CA PRO A 472 -11.33 5.35 10.86
C PRO A 472 -12.58 5.91 10.21
N PHE A 473 -12.58 7.17 9.82
CA PHE A 473 -13.70 7.78 9.12
C PHE A 473 -13.88 7.21 7.71
N VAL A 474 -12.80 7.00 6.97
CA VAL A 474 -12.84 6.43 5.60
C VAL A 474 -13.43 5.02 5.65
N PHE A 475 -12.85 4.11 6.43
CA PHE A 475 -13.34 2.74 6.50
C PHE A 475 -14.69 2.64 7.20
N PHE A 476 -15.01 3.55 8.12
CA PHE A 476 -16.35 3.62 8.68
C PHE A 476 -17.39 3.95 7.61
N MET A 477 -17.10 4.93 6.75
CA MET A 477 -17.96 5.33 5.64
C MET A 477 -18.13 4.23 4.60
N PHE A 478 -17.05 3.50 4.26
CA PHE A 478 -17.12 2.34 3.39
C PHE A 478 -17.89 1.17 4.03
N GLY A 479 -17.69 0.91 5.32
CA GLY A 479 -18.48 -0.10 6.04
C GLY A 479 -19.97 0.24 6.04
N LYS A 480 -20.32 1.51 6.30
CA LYS A 480 -21.72 1.98 6.22
C LYS A 480 -22.29 1.87 4.80
N ALA A 481 -21.47 2.11 3.78
CA ALA A 481 -21.87 1.91 2.40
C ALA A 481 -22.13 0.42 2.11
N MET A 482 -21.27 -0.48 2.60
CA MET A 482 -21.44 -1.92 2.45
C MET A 482 -22.66 -2.48 3.20
N GLU A 483 -23.09 -1.84 4.31
CA GLU A 483 -24.38 -2.13 4.97
C GLU A 483 -25.59 -1.66 4.15
N ASN A 484 -25.41 -0.68 3.28
CA ASN A 484 -26.45 -0.05 2.48
C ASN A 484 -26.32 -0.42 1.00
N ASP A 485 -26.18 -1.72 0.71
CA ASP A 485 -26.06 -2.27 -0.64
C ASP A 485 -24.98 -1.61 -1.52
N GLY A 486 -23.92 -1.13 -0.89
CA GLY A 486 -22.80 -0.45 -1.55
C GLY A 486 -23.00 1.04 -1.80
N GLU A 487 -24.14 1.64 -1.43
CA GLU A 487 -24.38 3.08 -1.60
C GLU A 487 -23.83 3.89 -0.42
N MET A 488 -22.83 4.73 -0.71
CA MET A 488 -22.14 5.54 0.29
C MET A 488 -22.99 6.74 0.76
N PRO A 489 -23.03 7.04 2.08
CA PRO A 489 -23.76 8.19 2.59
C PRO A 489 -23.24 9.53 2.04
N LYS A 490 -24.08 10.27 1.31
CA LYS A 490 -23.64 11.49 0.58
C LYS A 490 -23.33 12.68 1.47
N LYS A 491 -24.17 12.95 2.48
CA LYS A 491 -24.03 14.13 3.34
C LYS A 491 -22.70 14.12 4.12
N PRO A 492 -22.30 13.04 4.79
CA PRO A 492 -21.02 13.01 5.49
C PRO A 492 -19.83 13.21 4.54
N VAL A 493 -19.86 12.62 3.34
CA VAL A 493 -18.80 12.85 2.33
C VAL A 493 -18.63 14.34 2.05
N TYR A 494 -19.71 15.05 1.72
CA TYR A 494 -19.62 16.48 1.41
C TYR A 494 -19.18 17.33 2.61
N ILE A 495 -19.61 16.99 3.82
CA ILE A 495 -19.16 17.66 5.05
C ILE A 495 -17.65 17.47 5.25
N LEU A 496 -17.16 16.24 5.14
CA LEU A 496 -15.74 15.93 5.30
C LEU A 496 -14.88 16.61 4.22
N THR A 497 -15.35 16.63 2.97
CA THR A 497 -14.69 17.41 1.90
C THR A 497 -14.59 18.89 2.26
N PHE A 498 -15.68 19.50 2.72
CA PHE A 498 -15.72 20.92 3.08
C PHE A 498 -14.77 21.24 4.25
N ILE A 499 -14.74 20.39 5.28
CA ILE A 499 -13.78 20.48 6.39
C ILE A 499 -12.35 20.37 5.86
N GLY A 500 -12.07 19.44 4.95
CA GLY A 500 -10.76 19.29 4.32
C GLY A 500 -10.30 20.54 3.55
N VAL A 501 -11.20 21.16 2.78
CA VAL A 501 -10.90 22.42 2.06
C VAL A 501 -10.53 23.54 3.05
N ILE A 502 -11.36 23.76 4.07
CA ILE A 502 -11.11 24.80 5.07
C ILE A 502 -9.78 24.55 5.78
N GLY A 503 -9.53 23.31 6.18
CA GLY A 503 -8.32 22.95 6.91
C GLY A 503 -7.04 23.09 6.08
N ILE A 504 -7.06 22.77 4.78
CA ILE A 504 -5.93 23.07 3.89
C ILE A 504 -5.71 24.57 3.79
N LEU A 505 -6.76 25.36 3.55
CA LEU A 505 -6.62 26.82 3.45
C LEU A 505 -6.06 27.41 4.75
N TYR A 506 -6.53 26.92 5.89
CA TYR A 506 -6.00 27.31 7.20
C TYR A 506 -4.51 26.96 7.31
N SER A 507 -4.14 25.73 6.96
CA SER A 507 -2.75 25.25 7.03
C SER A 507 -1.78 25.97 6.11
N LEU A 508 -2.26 26.54 5.00
CA LEU A 508 -1.39 27.22 4.02
C LEU A 508 -1.17 28.70 4.33
N PHE A 509 -2.16 29.36 4.95
CA PHE A 509 -2.16 30.82 5.11
C PHE A 509 -2.02 31.30 6.56
N PHE A 510 -2.21 30.42 7.54
CA PHE A 510 -2.23 30.78 8.96
C PHE A 510 -1.28 29.94 9.84
N LEU A 511 -0.69 28.87 9.29
CA LEU A 511 0.36 28.04 9.87
C LEU A 511 1.53 27.98 8.90
#